data_AF-A0A0F9NQY2-F1
#
_entry.id   AF-A0A0F9NQY2-F1
#
_cell.length_a   1.000
_cell.length_b   1.000
_cell.length_c   1.000
_cell.angle_alpha   90.00
_cell.angle_beta   90.00
_cell.angle_gamma   90.00
#
_symmetry.space_group_name_H-M   'P 1'
#
loop_
_entity.id
_entity.type
_entity.pdbx_description
1 polymer ?
#
loop_
_entity_poly.entity_id
_entity_poly.type
_entity_poly.pdbx_seq_one_letter_code
_entity_poly.pdbx_strand_id
1 'polypeptide(L)'
;MAEPNTALTFDDLTLEVARLAGIASYGTGGDGIAVTPTDAHDLDLSQGIVNRAIRMFISNSPTKGWQWMRQLLYVQLDPSGSSSTSVGSIEDNQLCIPDLVATAGTYTITLGTETTSALAFDATTGTIQSALELLTGIGTGNITVGGVTFNTATTGLTLTFDDSLGNVADVTFDVTSTTTTTVITVSETQRGLLEVARYILPDTFGGSPDGEITYAKNTNVGPRMQWTNEATIRQARENSSITADPWMAAIIPSETVRRFDILVYPDPQAIRTVVFPHTIFFDALSSGTDLHPAGYRFDEVVLAACKARTMMEIEGLTAETDWVAYYRQIALPDAQVIDLRSAPRTLGSLNTLKKTGPTRFWNNVDTTNINSGV
;
A
#
# COMPACT_ATOMS: atom_id res chain seq x y z
N MET A 1 11.29 -4.63 -27.85
CA MET A 1 11.00 -6.05 -27.57
C MET A 1 10.99 -6.17 -26.06
N ALA A 2 9.83 -6.42 -25.45
CA ALA A 2 9.77 -6.85 -24.05
C ALA A 2 10.45 -8.22 -23.95
N GLU A 3 11.34 -8.42 -22.99
CA GLU A 3 11.90 -9.74 -22.74
C GLU A 3 10.76 -10.72 -22.45
N PRO A 4 10.83 -11.97 -22.92
CA PRO A 4 9.88 -13.00 -22.51
C PRO A 4 9.98 -13.14 -20.98
N ASN A 5 8.89 -12.84 -20.27
CA ASN A 5 8.76 -13.06 -18.85
C ASN A 5 8.89 -14.56 -18.58
N THR A 6 10.05 -15.02 -18.12
CA THR A 6 10.28 -16.41 -17.73
C THR A 6 9.80 -16.73 -16.32
N ALA A 7 9.15 -15.79 -15.61
CA ALA A 7 8.70 -15.99 -14.25
C ALA A 7 7.38 -16.79 -14.21
N LEU A 8 7.31 -17.77 -13.32
CA LEU A 8 6.10 -18.55 -13.08
C LEU A 8 4.99 -17.67 -12.47
N THR A 9 3.84 -17.66 -13.13
CA THR A 9 2.63 -16.98 -12.63
C THR A 9 1.86 -17.84 -11.64
N PHE A 10 0.91 -17.24 -10.92
CA PHE A 10 0.02 -17.97 -10.03
C PHE A 10 -0.80 -19.03 -10.76
N ASP A 11 -1.22 -18.76 -12.00
CA ASP A 11 -1.87 -19.74 -12.86
C ASP A 11 -0.94 -20.90 -13.22
N ASP A 12 0.32 -20.64 -13.55
CA ASP A 12 1.30 -21.70 -13.85
C ASP A 12 1.51 -22.62 -12.65
N LEU A 13 1.65 -22.04 -11.45
CA LEU A 13 1.80 -22.80 -10.20
C LEU A 13 0.54 -23.61 -9.87
N THR A 14 -0.63 -23.00 -10.05
CA THR A 14 -1.93 -23.64 -9.78
C THR A 14 -2.18 -24.79 -10.76
N LEU A 15 -1.81 -24.61 -12.04
CA LEU A 15 -1.87 -25.65 -13.05
C LEU A 15 -0.96 -26.83 -12.72
N GLU A 16 0.26 -26.59 -12.27
CA GLU A 16 1.19 -27.66 -11.89
C GLU A 16 0.72 -28.43 -10.64
N VAL A 17 0.12 -27.75 -9.65
CA VAL A 17 -0.55 -28.39 -8.51
C VAL A 17 -1.71 -29.25 -8.99
N ALA A 18 -2.58 -28.71 -9.85
CA ALA A 18 -3.75 -29.41 -10.37
C ALA A 18 -3.37 -30.65 -11.19
N ARG A 19 -2.30 -30.57 -12.00
CA ARG A 19 -1.76 -31.73 -12.74
C ARG A 19 -1.30 -32.84 -11.81
N LEU A 20 -0.55 -32.47 -10.77
CA LEU A 20 -0.03 -33.44 -9.81
C LEU A 20 -1.15 -34.06 -8.96
N ALA A 21 -2.15 -33.28 -8.60
CA ALA A 21 -3.35 -33.70 -7.89
C ALA A 21 -4.33 -34.53 -8.74
N GLY A 22 -4.17 -34.56 -10.07
CA GLY A 22 -5.09 -35.24 -10.98
C GLY A 22 -6.43 -34.52 -11.19
N ILE A 23 -6.53 -33.24 -10.83
CA ILE A 23 -7.75 -32.40 -10.92
C ILE A 23 -7.66 -31.32 -12.01
N ALA A 24 -6.59 -31.34 -12.82
CA ALA A 24 -6.46 -30.45 -13.97
C ALA A 24 -7.59 -30.67 -14.99
N SER A 25 -8.07 -29.60 -15.61
CA SER A 25 -9.09 -29.67 -16.65
C SER A 25 -8.44 -29.89 -18.02
N TYR A 26 -8.99 -30.80 -18.82
CA TYR A 26 -8.49 -31.17 -20.16
C TYR A 26 -9.47 -30.73 -21.27
N GLY A 27 -10.28 -29.72 -20.98
CA GLY A 27 -11.36 -29.25 -21.87
C GLY A 27 -12.52 -30.24 -21.98
N THR A 28 -13.53 -29.88 -22.77
CA THR A 28 -14.80 -30.63 -22.91
C THR A 28 -14.67 -32.03 -23.51
N GLY A 29 -13.50 -32.39 -24.05
CA GLY A 29 -13.24 -33.69 -24.68
C GLY A 29 -12.18 -34.56 -23.99
N GLY A 30 -11.52 -34.08 -22.92
CA GLY A 30 -10.44 -34.83 -22.26
C GLY A 30 -9.10 -34.88 -23.03
N ASP A 31 -9.07 -34.45 -24.29
CA ASP A 31 -7.89 -34.45 -25.17
C ASP A 31 -7.19 -33.07 -25.26
N GLY A 32 -7.66 -32.08 -24.51
CA GLY A 32 -7.12 -30.71 -24.52
C GLY A 32 -5.82 -30.57 -23.74
N ILE A 33 -5.11 -29.46 -23.96
CA ILE A 33 -3.98 -29.05 -23.11
C ILE A 33 -4.51 -28.86 -21.69
N ALA A 34 -3.80 -29.40 -20.70
CA ALA A 34 -4.14 -29.22 -19.29
C ALA A 34 -4.18 -27.73 -18.94
N VAL A 35 -5.33 -27.27 -18.45
CA VAL A 35 -5.59 -25.92 -17.96
C VAL A 35 -5.99 -25.95 -16.49
N THR A 36 -5.89 -24.79 -15.83
CA THR A 36 -6.31 -24.58 -14.45
C THR A 36 -7.73 -25.11 -14.23
N PRO A 37 -8.04 -25.74 -13.08
CA PRO A 37 -9.36 -26.31 -12.83
C PRO A 37 -10.47 -25.28 -13.06
N THR A 38 -11.52 -25.70 -13.77
CA THR A 38 -12.71 -24.87 -14.02
C THR A 38 -13.78 -25.03 -12.95
N ASP A 39 -13.72 -26.10 -12.17
CA ASP A 39 -14.58 -26.30 -11.01
C ASP A 39 -14.11 -25.41 -9.85
N ALA A 40 -15.06 -24.73 -9.21
CA ALA A 40 -14.76 -23.75 -8.17
C ALA A 40 -14.11 -24.38 -6.93
N HIS A 41 -14.46 -25.62 -6.58
CA HIS A 41 -13.89 -26.30 -5.43
C HIS A 41 -12.45 -26.74 -5.71
N ASP A 42 -12.21 -27.33 -6.88
CA ASP A 42 -10.86 -27.78 -7.27
C ASP A 42 -9.90 -26.60 -7.49
N LEU A 43 -10.44 -25.48 -7.97
CA LEU A 43 -9.69 -24.23 -8.11
C LEU A 43 -9.29 -23.67 -6.74
N ASP A 44 -10.24 -23.53 -5.80
CA ASP A 44 -9.96 -23.05 -4.45
C ASP A 44 -8.96 -23.95 -3.70
N LEU A 45 -9.11 -25.27 -3.84
CA LEU A 45 -8.17 -26.24 -3.29
C LEU A 45 -6.75 -26.02 -3.84
N SER A 46 -6.61 -25.93 -5.17
CA SER A 46 -5.31 -25.76 -5.84
C SER A 46 -4.66 -24.43 -5.45
N GLN A 47 -5.42 -23.34 -5.48
CA GLN A 47 -4.96 -22.00 -5.07
C GLN A 47 -4.56 -21.97 -3.60
N GLY A 48 -5.34 -22.63 -2.73
CA GLY A 48 -5.06 -22.77 -1.31
C GLY A 48 -3.77 -23.56 -1.03
N ILE A 49 -3.47 -24.59 -1.83
CA ILE A 49 -2.20 -25.35 -1.75
C ILE A 49 -1.03 -24.46 -2.15
N VAL A 50 -1.11 -23.71 -3.25
CA VAL A 50 -0.04 -22.81 -3.71
C VAL A 50 0.28 -21.75 -2.64
N ASN A 51 -0.75 -21.08 -2.11
CA ASN A 51 -0.57 -20.08 -1.05
C ASN A 51 0.07 -20.68 0.21
N ARG A 52 -0.31 -21.90 0.62
CA ARG A 52 0.33 -22.60 1.75
C ARG A 52 1.75 -23.07 1.44
N ALA A 53 2.05 -23.40 0.19
CA ALA A 53 3.39 -23.78 -0.24
C ALA A 53 4.36 -22.58 -0.22
N ILE A 54 3.92 -21.42 -0.69
CA ILE A 54 4.70 -20.18 -0.60
C ILE A 54 4.95 -19.81 0.87
N ARG A 55 3.93 -19.93 1.74
CA ARG A 55 4.11 -19.74 3.20
C ARG A 55 5.10 -20.75 3.79
N MET A 56 5.08 -22.01 3.35
CA MET A 56 6.05 -23.01 3.77
C MET A 56 7.48 -22.65 3.33
N PHE A 57 7.66 -22.16 2.11
CA PHE A 57 8.95 -21.69 1.61
C PHE A 57 9.49 -20.51 2.42
N ILE A 58 8.65 -19.51 2.67
CA ILE A 58 9.02 -18.34 3.47
C ILE A 58 9.35 -18.74 4.91
N SER A 59 8.56 -19.62 5.52
CA SER A 59 8.80 -20.11 6.89
C SER A 59 10.08 -20.94 7.02
N ASN A 60 10.54 -21.59 5.95
CA ASN A 60 11.79 -22.36 5.93
C ASN A 60 13.01 -21.46 5.64
N SER A 61 12.96 -20.21 6.09
CA SER A 61 14.03 -19.24 5.89
C SER A 61 15.34 -19.66 6.57
N PRO A 62 16.50 -19.19 6.08
CA PRO A 62 17.76 -19.23 6.81
C PRO A 62 17.62 -18.61 8.22
N THR A 63 18.58 -18.88 9.11
CA THR A 63 18.59 -18.35 10.49
C THR A 63 18.56 -16.83 10.58
N LYS A 64 18.99 -16.10 9.54
CA LYS A 64 18.96 -14.64 9.46
C LYS A 64 17.75 -14.08 8.70
N GLY A 65 16.80 -14.95 8.34
CA GLY A 65 15.74 -14.64 7.39
C GLY A 65 16.24 -14.58 5.95
N TRP A 66 15.29 -14.50 5.02
CA TRP A 66 15.56 -14.26 3.61
C TRP A 66 16.03 -12.82 3.38
N GLN A 67 17.14 -12.63 2.68
CA GLN A 67 17.65 -11.30 2.36
C GLN A 67 16.83 -10.64 1.25
N TRP A 68 16.34 -11.41 0.28
CA TRP A 68 15.46 -10.90 -0.79
C TRP A 68 14.15 -10.28 -0.28
N MET A 69 13.69 -10.68 0.92
CA MET A 69 12.51 -10.08 1.57
C MET A 69 12.79 -8.66 2.07
N ARG A 70 14.06 -8.30 2.30
CA ARG A 70 14.45 -6.96 2.73
C ARG A 70 14.57 -6.07 1.51
N GLN A 71 13.60 -5.18 1.31
CA GLN A 71 13.56 -4.29 0.17
C GLN A 71 13.41 -2.83 0.58
N LEU A 72 13.86 -1.93 -0.30
CA LEU A 72 13.55 -0.52 -0.19
C LEU A 72 12.14 -0.29 -0.73
N LEU A 73 11.25 0.19 0.12
CA LEU A 73 9.93 0.65 -0.30
C LEU A 73 10.04 2.10 -0.75
N TYR A 74 9.52 2.39 -1.94
CA TYR A 74 9.40 3.75 -2.46
C TYR A 74 7.95 4.18 -2.34
N VAL A 75 7.71 5.29 -1.64
CA VAL A 75 6.39 5.88 -1.51
C VAL A 75 6.44 7.27 -2.13
N GLN A 76 5.53 7.53 -3.08
CA GLN A 76 5.35 8.85 -3.64
C GLN A 76 4.34 9.62 -2.80
N LEU A 77 4.84 10.67 -2.13
CA LEU A 77 4.06 11.67 -1.44
C LEU A 77 3.59 12.68 -2.48
N ASP A 78 2.36 12.52 -2.94
CA ASP A 78 1.70 13.46 -3.84
C ASP A 78 0.81 14.41 -3.05
N PRO A 79 1.04 15.73 -3.10
CA PRO A 79 0.16 16.69 -2.45
C PRO A 79 -1.18 16.89 -3.18
N SER A 80 -1.29 16.47 -4.45
CA SER A 80 -2.48 16.67 -5.29
C SER A 80 -3.51 15.56 -5.19
N GLY A 81 -3.31 14.56 -4.32
CA GLY A 81 -4.23 13.43 -4.14
C GLY A 81 -4.40 12.53 -5.38
N SER A 82 -3.66 12.82 -6.47
CA SER A 82 -3.88 12.22 -7.79
C SER A 82 -3.14 10.89 -8.00
N SER A 83 -2.29 10.46 -7.05
CA SER A 83 -1.59 9.19 -7.15
C SER A 83 -2.43 8.04 -6.58
N SER A 84 -2.28 6.84 -7.12
CA SER A 84 -2.95 5.62 -6.62
C SER A 84 -2.52 5.20 -5.20
N THR A 85 -1.60 5.96 -4.59
CA THR A 85 -1.06 5.73 -3.25
C THR A 85 -1.52 6.79 -2.25
N SER A 86 -2.11 7.92 -2.67
CA SER A 86 -2.72 8.85 -1.72
C SER A 86 -4.11 8.37 -1.34
N VAL A 87 -4.43 8.45 -0.05
CA VAL A 87 -5.84 8.56 0.35
C VAL A 87 -6.23 9.97 -0.12
N GLY A 88 -6.90 10.06 -1.27
CA GLY A 88 -7.10 11.32 -1.99
C GLY A 88 -7.80 12.38 -1.13
N SER A 89 -7.65 13.64 -1.52
CA SER A 89 -8.53 14.71 -1.06
C SER A 89 -9.97 14.32 -1.44
N ILE A 90 -10.87 14.43 -0.46
CA ILE A 90 -12.27 14.05 -0.63
C ILE A 90 -13.12 15.32 -0.61
N GLU A 91 -13.92 15.50 -1.66
CA GLU A 91 -14.97 16.52 -1.74
C GLU A 91 -15.91 16.46 -0.53
N ASP A 92 -16.42 17.61 -0.10
CA ASP A 92 -17.45 17.71 0.93
C ASP A 92 -18.84 17.71 0.28
N ASN A 93 -19.71 16.77 0.65
CA ASN A 93 -21.08 16.69 0.15
C ASN A 93 -22.11 16.91 1.26
N GLN A 94 -22.87 18.00 1.13
CA GLN A 94 -23.97 18.33 2.04
C GLN A 94 -25.33 18.21 1.30
N LEU A 95 -26.25 17.46 1.91
CA LEU A 95 -27.63 17.30 1.43
C LEU A 95 -28.57 18.20 2.23
N CYS A 96 -29.28 19.08 1.54
CA CYS A 96 -30.16 20.08 2.15
C CYS A 96 -31.61 19.80 1.78
N ILE A 97 -32.44 19.37 2.73
CA ILE A 97 -33.83 18.97 2.49
C ILE A 97 -34.78 19.93 3.21
N PRO A 98 -35.74 20.56 2.52
CA PRO A 98 -36.75 21.40 3.15
C PRO A 98 -37.84 20.54 3.82
N ASP A 99 -38.36 21.00 4.94
CA ASP A 99 -39.47 20.35 5.66
C ASP A 99 -40.79 20.40 4.87
N LEU A 100 -41.03 21.52 4.19
CA LEU A 100 -42.21 21.83 3.38
C LEU A 100 -41.77 22.60 2.14
N VAL A 101 -42.57 22.51 1.07
CA VAL A 101 -42.32 23.25 -0.17
C VAL A 101 -42.68 24.72 0.02
N ALA A 102 -41.75 25.63 -0.26
CA ALA A 102 -42.03 27.06 -0.32
C ALA A 102 -42.81 27.41 -1.60
N THR A 103 -43.79 28.31 -1.50
CA THR A 103 -44.59 28.78 -2.65
C THR A 103 -44.30 30.23 -3.03
N ALA A 104 -43.63 30.98 -2.16
CA ALA A 104 -43.16 32.34 -2.38
C ALA A 104 -42.08 32.74 -1.35
N GLY A 105 -41.44 33.90 -1.58
CA GLY A 105 -40.52 34.53 -0.64
C GLY A 105 -39.05 34.40 -1.04
N THR A 106 -38.16 34.68 -0.07
CA THR A 106 -36.71 34.63 -0.25
C THR A 106 -36.02 33.94 0.92
N TYR A 107 -34.85 33.38 0.66
CA TYR A 107 -33.97 32.80 1.68
C TYR A 107 -32.53 33.26 1.48
N THR A 108 -31.70 33.10 2.51
CA THR A 108 -30.25 33.30 2.41
C THR A 108 -29.51 32.07 2.91
N ILE A 109 -28.33 31.81 2.34
CA ILE A 109 -27.44 30.72 2.76
C ILE A 109 -26.25 31.35 3.48
N THR A 110 -25.94 30.86 4.67
CA THR A 110 -24.78 31.28 5.46
C THR A 110 -23.80 30.13 5.58
N LEU A 111 -22.54 30.40 5.23
CA LEU A 111 -21.40 29.52 5.44
C LEU A 111 -20.41 30.21 6.38
N GLY A 112 -20.24 29.67 7.59
CA GLY A 112 -19.41 30.30 8.62
C GLY A 112 -19.92 31.71 8.99
N THR A 113 -19.20 32.75 8.56
CA THR A 113 -19.55 34.15 8.81
C THR A 113 -20.05 34.90 7.57
N GLU A 114 -20.07 34.26 6.41
CA GLU A 114 -20.48 34.88 5.15
C GLU A 114 -21.88 34.44 4.76
N THR A 115 -22.69 35.39 4.29
CA THR A 115 -24.08 35.14 3.89
C THR A 115 -24.27 35.60 2.45
N THR A 116 -24.95 34.79 1.65
CA THR A 116 -25.31 35.15 0.27
C THR A 116 -26.27 36.33 0.24
N SER A 117 -26.39 37.00 -0.91
CA SER A 117 -27.55 37.85 -1.16
C SER A 117 -28.87 37.06 -1.12
N ALA A 118 -30.00 37.75 -0.97
CA ALA A 118 -31.31 37.10 -0.92
C ALA A 118 -31.60 36.35 -2.22
N LEU A 119 -31.89 35.06 -2.09
CA LEU A 119 -32.25 34.16 -3.19
C LEU A 119 -33.76 33.97 -3.19
N ALA A 120 -34.38 33.96 -4.38
CA ALA A 120 -35.80 33.65 -4.53
C ALA A 120 -36.08 32.19 -4.14
N PHE A 121 -37.30 31.91 -3.65
CA PHE A 121 -37.72 30.55 -3.26
C PHE A 121 -37.57 29.50 -4.37
N ASP A 122 -37.64 29.92 -5.63
CA ASP A 122 -37.54 29.12 -6.86
C ASP A 122 -36.20 29.34 -7.61
N ALA A 123 -35.18 29.88 -6.94
CA ALA A 123 -33.87 30.08 -7.53
C ALA A 123 -33.30 28.78 -8.13
N THR A 124 -32.83 28.85 -9.39
CA THR A 124 -32.24 27.70 -10.07
C THR A 124 -30.92 27.27 -9.42
N THR A 125 -30.52 26.01 -9.59
CA THR A 125 -29.22 25.50 -9.08
C THR A 125 -28.05 26.34 -9.57
N GLY A 126 -28.07 26.81 -10.83
CA GLY A 126 -27.04 27.71 -11.36
C GLY A 126 -27.02 29.09 -10.67
N THR A 127 -28.17 29.64 -10.31
CA THR A 127 -28.26 30.90 -9.55
C THR A 127 -27.72 30.73 -8.13
N ILE A 128 -28.04 29.60 -7.49
CA ILE A 128 -27.54 29.25 -6.15
C ILE A 128 -26.03 29.06 -6.19
N GLN A 129 -25.51 28.34 -7.20
CA GLN A 129 -24.08 28.13 -7.39
C GLN A 129 -23.34 29.47 -7.55
N SER A 130 -23.80 30.35 -8.44
CA SER A 130 -23.17 31.66 -8.62
C SER A 130 -23.21 32.52 -7.35
N ALA A 131 -24.25 32.38 -6.52
CA ALA A 131 -24.33 33.11 -5.26
C ALA A 131 -23.35 32.57 -4.20
N LEU A 132 -23.11 31.25 -4.17
CA LEU A 132 -22.14 30.61 -3.27
C LEU A 132 -20.70 30.84 -3.73
N GLU A 133 -20.43 30.82 -5.04
CA GLU A 133 -19.10 31.14 -5.61
C GLU A 133 -18.65 32.59 -5.35
N LEU A 134 -19.57 33.48 -4.98
CA LEU A 134 -19.27 34.86 -4.58
C LEU A 134 -18.81 34.98 -3.11
N LEU A 135 -19.00 33.95 -2.29
CA LEU A 135 -18.48 33.92 -0.92
C LEU A 135 -16.96 33.76 -0.97
N THR A 136 -16.24 34.56 -0.20
CA THR A 136 -14.77 34.56 -0.27
C THR A 136 -14.16 33.27 0.26
N GLY A 137 -14.87 32.57 1.15
CA GLY A 137 -14.48 31.25 1.67
C GLY A 137 -14.64 30.09 0.68
N ILE A 138 -15.40 30.26 -0.41
CA ILE A 138 -15.58 29.23 -1.45
C ILE A 138 -14.77 29.61 -2.69
N GLY A 139 -15.06 30.77 -3.28
CA GLY A 139 -14.44 31.20 -4.55
C GLY A 139 -15.04 30.53 -5.78
N THR A 140 -14.72 31.09 -6.97
CA THR A 140 -15.27 30.62 -8.24
C THR A 140 -14.76 29.24 -8.62
N GLY A 141 -15.68 28.34 -8.97
CA GLY A 141 -15.36 26.99 -9.45
C GLY A 141 -15.10 25.95 -8.35
N ASN A 142 -15.20 26.33 -7.08
CA ASN A 142 -14.94 25.43 -5.95
C ASN A 142 -16.22 24.84 -5.33
N ILE A 143 -17.36 24.99 -5.99
CA ILE A 143 -18.63 24.40 -5.57
C ILE A 143 -19.47 24.01 -6.79
N THR A 144 -20.07 22.82 -6.73
CA THR A 144 -21.07 22.35 -7.68
C THR A 144 -22.40 22.18 -6.95
N VAL A 145 -23.47 22.76 -7.49
CA VAL A 145 -24.82 22.65 -6.92
C VAL A 145 -25.68 21.73 -7.78
N GLY A 146 -26.08 20.59 -7.21
CA GLY A 146 -26.93 19.58 -7.83
C GLY A 146 -28.26 19.36 -7.11
N GLY A 147 -28.96 18.28 -7.48
CA GLY A 147 -30.26 17.92 -6.90
C GLY A 147 -31.42 18.68 -7.53
N VAL A 148 -32.52 18.81 -6.79
CA VAL A 148 -33.68 19.63 -7.19
C VAL A 148 -33.82 20.81 -6.25
N THR A 149 -34.27 21.94 -6.79
CA THR A 149 -34.55 23.16 -6.02
C THR A 149 -35.61 22.87 -4.94
N PHE A 150 -35.79 23.77 -3.97
CA PHE A 150 -36.75 23.62 -2.85
C PHE A 150 -38.25 23.61 -3.24
N ASN A 151 -38.57 23.35 -4.51
CA ASN A 151 -39.91 23.12 -5.01
C ASN A 151 -40.44 21.69 -4.76
N THR A 152 -39.61 20.80 -4.18
CA THR A 152 -39.96 19.42 -3.84
C THR A 152 -39.47 19.09 -2.42
N ALA A 153 -40.34 18.51 -1.58
CA ALA A 153 -40.04 18.28 -0.15
C ALA A 153 -39.16 17.05 0.15
N THR A 154 -38.86 16.20 -0.85
CA THR A 154 -38.31 14.85 -0.60
C THR A 154 -36.96 14.59 -1.25
N THR A 155 -36.53 15.46 -2.16
CA THR A 155 -35.26 15.35 -2.88
C THR A 155 -34.70 16.76 -2.79
N GLY A 156 -33.67 16.95 -1.98
CA GLY A 156 -33.16 18.27 -1.65
C GLY A 156 -32.18 18.83 -2.66
N LEU A 157 -31.48 19.88 -2.25
CA LEU A 157 -30.30 20.42 -2.90
C LEU A 157 -29.08 19.59 -2.46
N THR A 158 -28.18 19.28 -3.39
CA THR A 158 -26.87 18.70 -3.06
C THR A 158 -25.80 19.74 -3.32
N LEU A 159 -25.02 20.06 -2.28
CA LEU A 159 -23.86 20.93 -2.38
C LEU A 159 -22.62 20.07 -2.35
N THR A 160 -21.83 20.13 -3.42
CA THR A 160 -20.54 19.44 -3.54
C THR A 160 -19.45 20.51 -3.55
N PHE A 161 -18.70 20.60 -2.46
CA PHE A 161 -17.55 21.50 -2.37
C PHE A 161 -16.30 20.78 -2.89
N ASP A 162 -15.50 21.52 -3.65
CA ASP A 162 -14.26 21.02 -4.22
C ASP A 162 -13.32 20.53 -3.11
N ASP A 163 -12.58 19.47 -3.42
CA ASP A 163 -11.71 18.78 -2.47
C ASP A 163 -10.59 19.69 -1.93
N SER A 164 -10.25 20.78 -2.64
CA SER A 164 -9.32 21.81 -2.20
C SER A 164 -9.79 22.61 -0.99
N LEU A 165 -11.10 22.63 -0.71
CA LEU A 165 -11.68 23.30 0.46
C LEU A 165 -11.64 22.43 1.73
N GLY A 166 -11.43 21.12 1.59
CA GLY A 166 -11.45 20.15 2.68
C GLY A 166 -12.78 20.14 3.43
N ASN A 167 -12.72 20.06 4.77
CA ASN A 167 -13.93 20.04 5.60
C ASN A 167 -14.57 21.43 5.67
N VAL A 168 -15.70 21.59 4.99
CA VAL A 168 -16.47 22.83 4.95
C VAL A 168 -17.52 22.78 6.05
N ALA A 169 -17.68 23.89 6.78
CA ALA A 169 -18.72 23.96 7.81
C ALA A 169 -20.12 23.71 7.20
N ASP A 170 -21.03 23.12 7.97
CA ASP A 170 -22.41 22.93 7.52
C ASP A 170 -23.04 24.28 7.13
N VAL A 171 -23.66 24.33 5.95
CA VAL A 171 -24.41 25.51 5.54
C VAL A 171 -25.65 25.67 6.42
N THR A 172 -26.03 26.92 6.67
CA THR A 172 -27.27 27.24 7.38
C THR A 172 -28.17 28.09 6.50
N PHE A 173 -29.46 27.81 6.53
CA PHE A 173 -30.46 28.53 5.73
C PHE A 173 -31.30 29.41 6.65
N ASP A 174 -31.42 30.69 6.28
CA ASP A 174 -32.46 31.56 6.84
C ASP A 174 -33.66 31.56 5.89
N VAL A 175 -34.73 30.89 6.33
CA VAL A 175 -36.00 30.75 5.59
C VAL A 175 -37.12 31.57 6.20
N THR A 176 -36.83 32.49 7.14
CA THR A 176 -37.84 33.30 7.84
C THR A 176 -38.69 34.16 6.90
N SER A 177 -38.18 34.45 5.71
CA SER A 177 -38.85 35.23 4.65
C SER A 177 -39.48 34.37 3.55
N THR A 178 -39.59 33.05 3.76
CA THR A 178 -40.31 32.13 2.86
C THR A 178 -41.71 31.83 3.38
N THR A 179 -42.62 31.49 2.48
CA THR A 179 -43.91 30.90 2.88
C THR A 179 -43.72 29.42 3.17
N THR A 180 -44.44 28.88 4.16
CA THR A 180 -44.62 27.44 4.46
C THR A 180 -43.39 26.63 4.88
N THR A 181 -42.21 26.83 4.30
CA THR A 181 -40.97 26.21 4.77
C THR A 181 -40.56 26.82 6.10
N THR A 182 -40.37 25.98 7.12
CA THR A 182 -39.95 26.47 8.44
C THR A 182 -38.53 26.04 8.79
N VAL A 183 -38.06 24.95 8.18
CA VAL A 183 -36.73 24.38 8.43
C VAL A 183 -36.18 23.76 7.14
N ILE A 184 -34.90 24.01 6.85
CA ILE A 184 -34.12 23.20 5.92
C ILE A 184 -33.14 22.39 6.76
N THR A 185 -33.26 21.07 6.69
CA THR A 185 -32.34 20.15 7.38
C THR A 185 -31.13 19.93 6.49
N VAL A 186 -29.95 20.22 7.02
CA VAL A 186 -28.69 19.98 6.35
C VAL A 186 -28.06 18.75 6.98
N SER A 187 -27.68 17.80 6.13
CA SER A 187 -26.96 16.59 6.53
C SER A 187 -25.69 16.49 5.72
N GLU A 188 -24.55 16.46 6.40
CA GLU A 188 -23.27 16.05 5.84
C GLU A 188 -23.38 14.58 5.39
N THR A 189 -23.36 14.34 4.08
CA THR A 189 -23.44 12.99 3.48
C THR A 189 -22.06 12.43 3.17
N GLN A 190 -21.08 13.31 2.96
CA GLN A 190 -19.68 13.00 2.82
C GLN A 190 -18.91 14.15 3.45
N ARG A 191 -18.15 13.86 4.50
CA ARG A 191 -17.29 14.86 5.12
C ARG A 191 -16.16 15.20 4.17
N GLY A 192 -15.94 16.50 3.94
CA GLY A 192 -14.75 16.96 3.25
C GLY A 192 -13.51 16.56 4.04
N LEU A 193 -12.59 15.84 3.41
CA LEU A 193 -11.33 15.48 4.03
C LEU A 193 -10.18 16.10 3.23
N LEU A 194 -9.59 17.14 3.81
CA LEU A 194 -8.17 17.44 3.62
C LEU A 194 -7.39 16.43 4.48
N GLU A 195 -7.48 15.13 4.20
CA GLU A 195 -6.59 14.14 4.83
C GLU A 195 -5.22 14.19 4.14
N VAL A 196 -4.63 15.39 4.16
CA VAL A 196 -3.38 15.67 3.49
C VAL A 196 -2.29 14.87 4.17
N ALA A 197 -1.50 14.22 3.32
CA ALA A 197 -0.31 13.51 3.71
C ALA A 197 -0.50 12.13 4.38
N ARG A 198 -1.63 11.46 4.12
CA ARG A 198 -1.80 10.01 4.34
C ARG A 198 -1.64 9.23 3.03
N TYR A 199 -0.78 8.22 3.04
CA TYR A 199 -0.49 7.42 1.84
C TYR A 199 -0.57 5.92 2.13
N ILE A 200 -1.27 5.19 1.27
CA ILE A 200 -1.45 3.74 1.35
C ILE A 200 -0.12 3.05 1.10
N LEU A 201 0.26 2.15 2.00
CA LEU A 201 1.40 1.26 1.80
C LEU A 201 0.94 -0.05 1.13
N PRO A 202 1.84 -0.77 0.44
CA PRO A 202 1.49 -2.05 -0.16
C PRO A 202 1.05 -3.08 0.89
N ASP A 203 0.20 -4.01 0.48
CA ASP A 203 -0.34 -5.10 1.32
C ASP A 203 0.75 -5.99 1.92
N THR A 204 1.91 -6.02 1.27
CA THR A 204 3.07 -6.77 1.74
C THR A 204 3.77 -6.10 2.93
N PHE A 205 3.37 -4.91 3.35
CA PHE A 205 3.99 -4.21 4.46
C PHE A 205 3.43 -4.66 5.82
N GLY A 206 4.30 -5.17 6.70
CA GLY A 206 3.90 -5.76 7.99
C GLY A 206 3.74 -4.78 9.15
N GLY A 207 3.65 -3.47 8.88
CA GLY A 207 3.37 -2.45 9.91
C GLY A 207 4.59 -1.91 10.65
N SER A 208 5.81 -2.37 10.33
CA SER A 208 7.05 -1.85 10.93
C SER A 208 8.13 -1.66 9.87
N PRO A 209 8.84 -0.52 9.86
CA PRO A 209 9.96 -0.28 8.97
C PRO A 209 11.25 -0.87 9.58
N ASP A 210 12.15 -1.36 8.72
CA ASP A 210 13.40 -2.02 9.14
C ASP A 210 14.57 -1.03 9.34
N GLY A 211 14.30 0.27 9.25
CA GLY A 211 15.34 1.30 9.30
C GLY A 211 14.82 2.70 9.07
N GLU A 212 15.74 3.64 8.90
CA GLU A 212 15.43 5.07 8.75
C GLU A 212 14.70 5.37 7.43
N ILE A 213 13.81 6.35 7.49
CA ILE A 213 13.15 6.93 6.33
C ILE A 213 13.97 8.09 5.79
N THR A 214 14.15 8.13 4.47
CA THR A 214 14.90 9.20 3.80
C THR A 214 14.22 9.60 2.51
N TYR A 215 14.58 10.76 1.97
CA TYR A 215 14.17 11.12 0.62
C TYR A 215 14.97 10.32 -0.42
N ALA A 216 14.31 9.91 -1.50
CA ALA A 216 14.98 9.28 -2.62
C ALA A 216 16.03 10.22 -3.24
N LYS A 217 17.01 9.65 -3.94
CA LYS A 217 18.06 10.41 -4.64
C LYS A 217 17.43 11.38 -5.65
N ASN A 218 18.08 12.54 -5.88
CA ASN A 218 17.66 13.59 -6.83
C ASN A 218 16.35 14.33 -6.48
N THR A 219 15.90 14.25 -5.23
CA THR A 219 14.74 15.03 -4.74
C THR A 219 15.09 16.47 -4.39
N ASN A 220 16.37 16.86 -4.37
CA ASN A 220 16.87 18.18 -3.92
C ASN A 220 16.48 18.55 -2.48
N VAL A 221 16.14 17.56 -1.64
CA VAL A 221 15.81 17.74 -0.21
C VAL A 221 16.86 17.03 0.64
N GLY A 222 17.21 17.62 1.80
CA GLY A 222 18.12 17.00 2.76
C GLY A 222 17.49 15.78 3.47
N PRO A 223 18.28 14.87 4.08
CA PRO A 223 17.83 13.59 4.64
C PRO A 223 17.06 13.72 5.98
N ARG A 224 16.38 14.83 6.24
CA ARG A 224 15.85 15.20 7.57
C ARG A 224 14.58 14.48 8.00
N MET A 225 14.15 13.43 7.30
CA MET A 225 12.91 12.74 7.63
C MET A 225 13.13 11.73 8.75
N GLN A 226 12.22 11.68 9.72
CA GLN A 226 12.33 10.81 10.87
C GLN A 226 11.01 10.11 11.17
N TRP A 227 11.12 8.87 11.64
CA TRP A 227 9.98 8.16 12.19
C TRP A 227 9.57 8.75 13.54
N THR A 228 8.28 8.93 13.71
CA THR A 228 7.64 9.42 14.94
C THR A 228 6.36 8.62 15.18
N ASN A 229 5.68 8.92 16.28
CA ASN A 229 4.36 8.38 16.60
C ASN A 229 3.25 9.26 16.01
N GLU A 230 2.13 8.63 15.68
CA GLU A 230 0.93 9.27 15.15
C GLU A 230 0.46 10.45 16.02
N ALA A 231 0.44 10.27 17.35
CA ALA A 231 -0.01 11.29 18.29
C ALA A 231 0.79 12.60 18.18
N THR A 232 2.11 12.53 17.93
CA THR A 232 2.93 13.73 17.77
C THR A 232 2.61 14.44 16.47
N ILE A 233 2.35 13.70 15.37
CA ILE A 233 1.91 14.30 14.11
C ILE A 233 0.55 14.98 14.30
N ARG A 234 -0.41 14.32 14.97
CA ARG A 234 -1.73 14.91 15.25
C ARG A 234 -1.62 16.17 16.11
N GLN A 235 -0.77 16.17 17.14
CA GLN A 235 -0.51 17.35 17.96
C GLN A 235 0.17 18.48 17.16
N ALA A 236 1.11 18.15 16.28
CA ALA A 236 1.78 19.13 15.44
C ALA A 236 0.80 19.83 14.49
N ARG A 237 -0.12 19.05 13.90
CA ARG A 237 -1.21 19.56 13.05
C ARG A 237 -2.21 20.43 13.81
N GLU A 238 -2.56 20.07 15.04
CA GLU A 238 -3.42 20.90 15.90
C GLU A 238 -2.79 22.26 16.21
N ASN A 239 -1.47 22.27 16.45
CA ASN A 239 -0.75 23.51 16.74
C ASN A 239 -0.54 24.37 15.50
N SER A 240 -0.31 23.78 14.33
CA SER A 240 -0.04 24.51 13.09
C SER A 240 -0.29 23.65 11.85
N SER A 241 -1.03 24.18 10.89
CA SER A 241 -1.09 23.63 9.53
C SER A 241 -0.06 24.33 8.66
N ILE A 242 1.01 23.62 8.31
CA ILE A 242 2.09 24.13 7.46
C ILE A 242 2.31 23.21 6.27
N THR A 243 2.64 23.81 5.12
CA THR A 243 3.03 23.10 3.91
C THR A 243 4.54 23.27 3.71
N ALA A 244 5.29 22.17 3.67
CA ALA A 244 6.75 22.16 3.49
C ALA A 244 7.22 20.79 2.99
N ASP A 245 8.53 20.56 2.91
CA ASP A 245 9.03 19.19 2.78
C ASP A 245 8.82 18.45 4.12
N PRO A 246 8.11 17.30 4.13
CA PRO A 246 7.85 16.54 5.35
C PRO A 246 9.15 16.18 6.09
N TRP A 247 9.16 16.32 7.41
CA TRP A 247 10.30 15.88 8.24
C TRP A 247 9.91 14.83 9.29
N MET A 248 8.62 14.52 9.39
CA MET A 248 8.07 13.52 10.29
C MET A 248 7.20 12.54 9.52
N ALA A 249 7.30 11.26 9.86
CA ALA A 249 6.44 10.20 9.35
C ALA A 249 6.03 9.25 10.47
N ALA A 250 4.81 8.74 10.41
CA ALA A 250 4.31 7.68 11.27
C ALA A 250 3.60 6.62 10.42
N ILE A 251 3.65 5.38 10.87
CA ILE A 251 2.87 4.29 10.28
C ILE A 251 1.60 4.14 11.11
N ILE A 252 0.47 4.07 10.42
CA ILE A 252 -0.85 3.91 11.03
C ILE A 252 -1.57 2.71 10.39
N PRO A 253 -2.43 2.01 11.14
CA PRO A 253 -3.33 1.03 10.53
C PRO A 253 -4.32 1.75 9.60
N SER A 254 -4.62 1.12 8.47
CA SER A 254 -5.66 1.60 7.56
C SER A 254 -7.05 1.35 8.16
N GLU A 255 -8.02 2.21 7.86
CA GLU A 255 -9.35 2.19 8.47
C GLU A 255 -10.28 1.11 7.87
N THR A 256 -10.00 0.69 6.64
CA THR A 256 -10.91 -0.15 5.85
C THR A 256 -10.43 -1.60 5.69
N VAL A 257 -9.13 -1.86 5.84
CA VAL A 257 -8.52 -3.18 5.59
C VAL A 257 -7.38 -3.42 6.59
N ARG A 258 -6.95 -4.68 6.78
CA ARG A 258 -5.68 -5.04 7.46
C ARG A 258 -4.47 -4.60 6.64
N ARG A 259 -4.34 -3.30 6.39
CA ARG A 259 -3.25 -2.63 5.68
C ARG A 259 -2.71 -1.52 6.57
N PHE A 260 -1.63 -0.90 6.12
CA PHE A 260 -1.02 0.22 6.80
C PHE A 260 -0.88 1.39 5.85
N ASP A 261 -0.98 2.58 6.42
CA ASP A 261 -0.75 3.82 5.71
C ASP A 261 0.42 4.55 6.39
N ILE A 262 1.10 5.40 5.62
CA ILE A 262 2.08 6.34 6.15
C ILE A 262 1.43 7.72 6.26
N LEU A 263 1.46 8.26 7.46
CA LEU A 263 1.05 9.63 7.77
C LEU A 263 2.31 10.48 7.86
N VAL A 264 2.38 11.60 7.13
CA VAL A 264 3.52 12.51 7.17
C VAL A 264 3.13 13.90 7.65
N TYR A 265 4.11 14.68 8.10
CA TYR A 265 3.97 16.08 8.46
C TYR A 265 5.30 16.82 8.26
N PRO A 266 5.32 18.10 7.88
CA PRO A 266 4.27 18.95 7.30
C PRO A 266 3.60 18.37 6.07
N ASP A 267 2.57 19.03 5.57
CA ASP A 267 1.96 18.66 4.29
C ASP A 267 2.96 18.89 3.16
N PRO A 268 3.14 17.92 2.24
CA PRO A 268 4.10 18.07 1.16
C PRO A 268 3.75 19.26 0.27
N GLN A 269 4.73 20.09 -0.06
CA GLN A 269 4.55 21.24 -0.96
C GLN A 269 4.62 20.85 -2.46
N ALA A 270 5.17 19.68 -2.76
CA ALA A 270 5.35 19.17 -4.11
C ALA A 270 5.51 17.65 -4.04
N ILE A 271 5.45 16.97 -5.20
CA ILE A 271 5.65 15.53 -5.25
C ILE A 271 7.04 15.20 -4.69
N ARG A 272 7.09 14.28 -3.73
CA ARG A 272 8.32 13.76 -3.14
C ARG A 272 8.28 12.25 -3.12
N THR A 273 9.42 11.61 -3.37
CA THR A 273 9.56 10.17 -3.14
C THR A 273 10.37 9.95 -1.89
N VAL A 274 9.77 9.24 -0.94
CA VAL A 274 10.45 8.77 0.27
C VAL A 274 10.78 7.30 0.12
N VAL A 275 11.87 6.90 0.75
CA VAL A 275 12.39 5.55 0.70
C VAL A 275 12.79 5.08 2.09
N PHE A 276 12.38 3.86 2.42
CA PHE A 276 12.78 3.21 3.66
C PHE A 276 12.88 1.70 3.47
N PRO A 277 13.77 1.02 4.21
CA PRO A 277 13.86 -0.43 4.18
C PRO A 277 12.65 -1.05 4.92
N HIS A 278 12.14 -2.14 4.37
CA HIS A 278 11.09 -2.96 4.98
C HIS A 278 11.30 -4.44 4.65
N THR A 279 10.68 -5.29 5.46
CA THR A 279 10.54 -6.71 5.19
C THR A 279 9.19 -6.93 4.52
N ILE A 280 9.22 -7.58 3.36
CA ILE A 280 8.03 -8.03 2.64
C ILE A 280 7.39 -9.17 3.39
N PHE A 281 6.09 -9.09 3.61
CA PHE A 281 5.26 -10.17 4.13
C PHE A 281 4.36 -10.70 3.02
N PHE A 282 4.14 -12.01 3.02
CA PHE A 282 3.25 -12.67 2.08
C PHE A 282 1.91 -12.92 2.74
N ASP A 283 0.85 -12.33 2.17
CA ASP A 283 -0.52 -12.64 2.56
C ASP A 283 -1.06 -13.80 1.71
N ALA A 284 -1.45 -13.53 0.45
CA ALA A 284 -1.91 -14.51 -0.52
C ALA A 284 -1.75 -13.99 -1.96
N LEU A 285 -1.70 -14.91 -2.93
CA LEU A 285 -1.94 -14.62 -4.34
C LEU A 285 -3.41 -14.88 -4.66
N SER A 286 -4.00 -14.02 -5.50
CA SER A 286 -5.45 -14.05 -5.77
C SER A 286 -5.80 -13.92 -7.26
N SER A 287 -4.97 -13.23 -8.04
CA SER A 287 -5.10 -13.16 -9.50
C SER A 287 -4.17 -14.16 -10.16
N GLY A 288 -4.64 -14.81 -11.22
CA GLY A 288 -3.86 -15.78 -12.00
C GLY A 288 -2.55 -15.21 -12.56
N THR A 289 -2.52 -13.90 -12.83
CA THR A 289 -1.34 -13.19 -13.32
C THR A 289 -0.35 -12.79 -12.21
N ASP A 290 -0.70 -12.99 -10.94
CA ASP A 290 0.17 -12.59 -9.83
C ASP A 290 1.47 -13.39 -9.86
N LEU A 291 2.57 -12.73 -9.49
CA LEU A 291 3.88 -13.36 -9.35
C LEU A 291 4.16 -13.56 -7.87
N HIS A 292 4.86 -14.65 -7.53
CA HIS A 292 5.30 -14.84 -6.15
C HIS A 292 6.37 -13.81 -5.75
N PRO A 293 6.44 -13.41 -4.47
CA PRO A 293 7.25 -12.27 -4.04
C PRO A 293 8.78 -12.50 -4.11
N ALA A 294 9.24 -13.75 -4.20
CA ALA A 294 10.67 -14.08 -4.23
C ALA A 294 11.36 -13.73 -5.56
N GLY A 295 10.61 -13.56 -6.65
CA GLY A 295 11.12 -13.29 -8.00
C GLY A 295 11.72 -14.52 -8.72
N TYR A 296 11.96 -14.37 -10.03
CA TYR A 296 12.21 -15.46 -10.99
C TYR A 296 13.32 -16.47 -10.63
N ARG A 297 14.28 -16.07 -9.78
CA ARG A 297 15.41 -16.92 -9.37
C ARG A 297 14.98 -18.02 -8.39
N PHE A 298 13.81 -17.89 -7.79
CA PHE A 298 13.28 -18.81 -6.79
C PHE A 298 12.11 -19.65 -7.33
N ASP A 299 11.81 -19.57 -8.62
CA ASP A 299 10.69 -20.26 -9.24
C ASP A 299 10.77 -21.78 -9.07
N GLU A 300 11.96 -22.35 -9.24
CA GLU A 300 12.18 -23.79 -9.08
C GLU A 300 11.91 -24.26 -7.64
N VAL A 301 12.35 -23.49 -6.63
CA VAL A 301 12.10 -23.85 -5.23
C VAL A 301 10.64 -23.63 -4.83
N VAL A 302 9.99 -22.60 -5.36
CA VAL A 302 8.55 -22.35 -5.13
C VAL A 302 7.70 -23.44 -5.78
N LEU A 303 8.04 -23.84 -7.01
CA LEU A 303 7.39 -24.96 -7.70
C LEU A 303 7.59 -26.28 -6.92
N ALA A 304 8.82 -26.56 -6.47
CA ALA A 304 9.11 -27.73 -5.65
C ALA A 304 8.33 -27.72 -4.32
N ALA A 305 8.19 -26.55 -3.69
CA ALA A 305 7.37 -26.38 -2.50
C ALA A 305 5.89 -26.69 -2.76
N CYS A 306 5.36 -26.24 -3.91
CA CYS A 306 3.98 -26.53 -4.33
C CYS A 306 3.76 -28.03 -4.52
N LYS A 307 4.67 -28.71 -5.24
CA LYS A 307 4.60 -30.16 -5.45
C LYS A 307 4.72 -30.94 -4.14
N ALA A 308 5.64 -30.54 -3.26
CA ALA A 308 5.81 -31.13 -1.94
C ALA A 308 4.55 -30.95 -1.07
N ARG A 309 3.92 -29.77 -1.07
CA ARG A 309 2.66 -29.55 -0.33
C ARG A 309 1.51 -30.36 -0.86
N THR A 310 1.39 -30.47 -2.19
CA THR A 310 0.36 -31.29 -2.84
C THR A 310 0.46 -32.74 -2.34
N MET A 311 1.67 -33.31 -2.30
CA MET A 311 1.89 -34.67 -1.76
C MET A 311 1.60 -34.83 -0.27
N MET A 312 1.80 -33.78 0.53
CA MET A 312 1.52 -33.84 1.97
C MET A 312 0.03 -33.80 2.28
N GLU A 313 -0.77 -33.16 1.43
CA GLU A 313 -2.17 -32.88 1.70
C GLU A 313 -3.13 -33.80 0.95
N ILE A 314 -2.74 -34.26 -0.24
CA ILE A 314 -3.52 -35.19 -1.03
C ILE A 314 -3.05 -36.61 -0.71
N GLU A 315 -3.93 -37.36 -0.03
CA GLU A 315 -3.68 -38.75 0.33
C GLU A 315 -3.65 -39.66 -0.91
N GLY A 316 -2.84 -40.72 -0.85
CA GLY A 316 -2.74 -41.72 -1.92
C GLY A 316 -1.91 -41.29 -3.12
N LEU A 317 -1.29 -40.10 -3.09
CA LEU A 317 -0.42 -39.63 -4.16
C LEU A 317 0.91 -40.39 -4.15
N THR A 318 1.14 -41.26 -5.15
CA THR A 318 2.43 -41.91 -5.36
C THR A 318 3.12 -41.27 -6.57
N ALA A 319 3.96 -40.26 -6.30
CA ALA A 319 4.81 -39.68 -7.33
C ALA A 319 6.09 -40.52 -7.51
N GLU A 320 6.61 -40.59 -8.74
CA GLU A 320 7.89 -41.24 -9.07
C GLU A 320 9.08 -40.59 -8.33
N THR A 321 8.96 -39.28 -8.06
CA THR A 321 9.93 -38.51 -7.28
C THR A 321 9.31 -38.09 -5.96
N ASP A 322 10.00 -38.32 -4.85
CA ASP A 322 9.62 -37.78 -3.54
C ASP A 322 9.90 -36.27 -3.52
N TRP A 323 8.90 -35.48 -3.89
CA TRP A 323 8.98 -34.02 -3.94
C TRP A 323 9.25 -33.40 -2.55
N VAL A 324 8.86 -34.07 -1.46
CA VAL A 324 9.15 -33.61 -0.10
C VAL A 324 10.65 -33.72 0.19
N ALA A 325 11.27 -34.84 -0.17
CA ALA A 325 12.72 -35.01 -0.06
C ALA A 325 13.47 -34.05 -0.99
N TYR A 326 13.05 -33.94 -2.25
CA TYR A 326 13.66 -33.03 -3.22
C TYR A 326 13.63 -31.57 -2.73
N TYR A 327 12.47 -31.08 -2.27
CA TYR A 327 12.33 -29.73 -1.73
C TYR A 327 13.26 -29.49 -0.53
N ARG A 328 13.30 -30.41 0.43
CA ARG A 328 14.09 -30.23 1.67
C ARG A 328 15.59 -30.37 1.47
N GLN A 329 16.02 -31.27 0.60
CA GLN A 329 17.43 -31.66 0.48
C GLN A 329 18.16 -30.96 -0.66
N ILE A 330 17.45 -30.54 -1.72
CA ILE A 330 18.06 -29.95 -2.92
C ILE A 330 17.57 -28.52 -3.11
N ALA A 331 16.28 -28.32 -3.39
CA ALA A 331 15.79 -27.01 -3.82
C ALA A 331 15.89 -25.93 -2.73
N LEU A 332 15.58 -26.26 -1.48
CA LEU A 332 15.66 -25.31 -0.37
C LEU A 332 17.11 -24.89 -0.07
N PRO A 333 18.09 -25.81 0.12
CA PRO A 333 19.50 -25.42 0.28
C PRO A 333 20.04 -24.56 -0.86
N ASP A 334 19.69 -24.89 -2.11
CA ASP A 334 20.14 -24.11 -3.27
C ASP A 334 19.56 -22.68 -3.26
N ALA A 335 18.28 -22.54 -2.93
CA ALA A 335 17.64 -21.24 -2.74
C ALA A 335 18.32 -20.39 -1.66
N GLN A 336 18.68 -21.01 -0.53
CA GLN A 336 19.40 -20.32 0.55
C GLN A 336 20.79 -19.84 0.10
N VAL A 337 21.49 -20.63 -0.72
CA VAL A 337 22.78 -20.22 -1.31
C VAL A 337 22.61 -19.08 -2.31
N ILE A 338 21.57 -19.11 -3.14
CA ILE A 338 21.24 -18.05 -4.11
C ILE A 338 20.96 -16.72 -3.40
N ASP A 339 20.17 -16.76 -2.33
CA ASP A 339 19.85 -15.58 -1.51
C ASP A 339 21.12 -14.97 -0.88
N LEU A 340 21.95 -15.79 -0.24
CA LEU A 340 23.22 -15.35 0.35
C LEU A 340 24.19 -14.73 -0.67
N ARG A 341 24.18 -15.23 -1.92
CA ARG A 341 25.02 -14.69 -3.00
C ARG A 341 24.51 -13.37 -3.58
N SER A 342 23.22 -13.09 -3.43
CA SER A 342 22.58 -11.88 -3.95
C SER A 342 22.84 -10.65 -3.07
N ALA A 343 23.27 -10.84 -1.82
CA ALA A 343 23.66 -9.75 -0.93
C ALA A 343 24.95 -9.03 -1.41
N PRO A 344 25.05 -7.69 -1.24
CA PRO A 344 26.29 -6.98 -1.47
C PRO A 344 27.39 -7.57 -0.60
N ARG A 345 28.40 -8.17 -1.23
CA ARG A 345 29.57 -8.61 -0.48
C ARG A 345 30.25 -7.36 0.06
N THR A 346 30.45 -7.28 1.37
CA THR A 346 31.48 -6.42 1.94
C THR A 346 32.80 -6.87 1.32
N LEU A 347 33.19 -6.21 0.22
CA LEU A 347 34.54 -6.27 -0.29
C LEU A 347 35.40 -5.82 0.89
N GLY A 348 36.12 -6.77 1.50
CA GLY A 348 36.99 -6.48 2.63
C GLY A 348 37.87 -5.27 2.31
N SER A 349 38.31 -4.54 3.34
CA SER A 349 39.00 -3.27 3.12
C SER A 349 40.15 -3.46 2.11
N LEU A 350 40.04 -2.80 0.96
CA LEU A 350 41.07 -2.75 -0.08
C LEU A 350 42.36 -2.06 0.43
N ASN A 351 42.33 -1.51 1.66
CA ASN A 351 43.48 -0.93 2.35
C ASN A 351 44.27 -1.92 3.22
N THR A 352 43.91 -3.20 3.24
CA THR A 352 44.80 -4.20 3.84
C THR A 352 45.86 -4.59 2.82
N LEU A 353 46.88 -3.73 2.67
CA LEU A 353 48.17 -4.17 2.16
C LEU A 353 48.61 -5.32 3.06
N LYS A 354 48.36 -6.56 2.64
CA LYS A 354 49.11 -7.71 3.13
C LYS A 354 50.57 -7.37 2.88
N LYS A 355 51.30 -6.95 3.92
CA LYS A 355 52.75 -7.07 3.96
C LYS A 355 53.03 -8.57 3.84
N THR A 356 53.12 -9.08 2.63
CA THR A 356 53.84 -10.30 2.30
C THR A 356 55.33 -10.02 2.50
N GLY A 357 55.72 -9.83 3.76
CA GLY A 357 57.10 -10.01 4.19
C GLY A 357 57.22 -11.46 4.67
N PRO A 358 58.26 -12.21 4.29
CA PRO A 358 58.48 -13.55 4.82
C PRO A 358 58.80 -13.42 6.32
N THR A 359 57.84 -13.72 7.19
CA THR A 359 58.10 -13.89 8.61
C THR A 359 58.87 -15.20 8.78
N ARG A 360 60.19 -15.11 8.84
CA ARG A 360 61.06 -16.21 9.26
C ARG A 360 60.81 -16.46 10.75
N PHE A 361 60.20 -17.59 11.08
CA PHE A 361 60.26 -18.11 12.44
C PHE A 361 61.70 -18.49 12.72
N TRP A 362 62.40 -17.68 13.51
CA TRP A 362 63.67 -18.06 14.11
C TRP A 362 63.38 -19.12 15.18
N ASN A 363 63.34 -20.38 14.78
CA ASN A 363 63.65 -21.44 15.72
C ASN A 363 65.14 -21.30 16.03
N ASN A 364 65.43 -20.87 17.25
CA ASN A 364 66.77 -20.84 17.81
C ASN A 364 67.26 -22.29 17.95
N VAL A 365 67.84 -22.81 16.88
CA VAL A 365 68.62 -24.05 16.88
C VAL A 365 70.06 -23.62 17.13
N ASP A 366 70.50 -23.83 18.36
CA ASP A 366 71.89 -24.10 18.80
C ASP A 366 72.30 -23.34 20.06
N THR A 367 72.02 -23.93 21.22
CA THR A 367 73.02 -24.04 22.30
C THR A 367 72.99 -25.47 22.86
N THR A 368 73.69 -26.36 22.14
CA THR A 368 74.66 -27.33 22.66
C THR A 368 74.32 -28.16 23.91
N ASN A 369 74.14 -29.48 23.71
CA ASN A 369 74.56 -30.48 24.69
C ASN A 369 76.03 -30.86 24.42
N ILE A 370 76.98 -30.33 25.21
CA ILE A 370 78.29 -30.97 25.46
C ILE A 370 78.71 -30.73 26.92
N ASN A 371 78.56 -31.80 27.71
CA ASN A 371 79.12 -32.18 29.01
C ASN A 371 80.27 -31.39 29.68
N SER A 372 80.17 -31.21 31.01
CA SER A 372 81.29 -31.43 31.95
C SER A 372 80.76 -31.69 33.37
N GLY A 373 81.07 -32.86 33.94
CA GLY A 373 80.67 -33.24 35.30
C GLY A 373 81.55 -32.65 36.41
N VAL A 374 80.94 -32.57 37.60
CA VAL A 374 81.51 -32.85 38.94
C VAL A 374 80.37 -33.45 39.77
#